data_AF-A0A972N0Z2-F1
#
_entry.id   AF-A0A972N0Z2-F1
#
_cell.length_a   1.000
_cell.length_b   1.000
_cell.length_c   1.000
_cell.angle_alpha   90.00
_cell.angle_beta   90.00
_cell.angle_gamma   90.00
#
_symmetry.space_group_name_H-M   'P 1'
#
loop_
_entity.id
_entity.type
_entity.pdbx_description
1 polymer ?
#
loop_
_entity_poly.entity_id
_entity_poly.type
_entity_poly.pdbx_seq_one_letter_code
_entity_poly.pdbx_strand_id
1 'polypeptide(L)'
;MFLILLLQEPDTLNRPPSQAVEEEEIIIGEAELQITDFKRPLYFYMPDMRDLVPDWADVMSLRFEDSLRFFNTFRLPPKPKKRGWLSKGPKREELESWYVEAAKYGVGLVRVGLFKEGIEVLREVVQSDILKGGPSYVARTYFILAHVYSGNPEAGRSYGSIFLSDYYNRPWNEGIGWVIWATGEANFYAKHWLQAESIYVRNVNEGTKPLLVALSRMGAAWCNLHSGKYEDAYNHASQAAPNLTGVMKAHALLAKAIAAFNLGKVDEALNTLLSIGRTGHPPTDAEVLYYIGFVYEAKRDLQNALAYYQKVMEDYANLPRAGDAAYRTYTIYLGLGKENEAKKVLIWFVERFPNHPDAPRALYTLSEILYNQKEYREALKYLKQLYNNYPTSELYDIARQRAQQVYSILARQDTAVLWEFLREFPNSNDVAEAFLYWGGKFLEEGKDTLAARYLYRMGVEFPKHPQAPDALLSAGKIYFNLKMWSDAAQTFRKLVNLYPNYKNVREGKILLAVSLINLKKDAEAIRILERELRNPDLTDAERADIYKYLGLAYKALGKSYKARNYLEEAKVLYFALGKLDEVDKVDKIMEDIPY
;
A
#
# COMPACT_ATOMS: atom_id res chain seq x y z
N MET A 1 21.50 39.31 -21.55
CA MET A 1 22.38 38.51 -22.42
C MET A 1 21.55 37.30 -22.87
N PHE A 2 20.97 37.39 -24.08
CA PHE A 2 20.27 36.38 -24.93
C PHE A 2 19.31 35.37 -24.26
N LEU A 3 17.99 35.29 -24.46
CA LEU A 3 17.07 35.61 -25.57
C LEU A 3 17.41 34.89 -26.89
N ILE A 4 16.67 33.83 -27.24
CA ILE A 4 16.16 33.52 -28.60
C ILE A 4 14.95 32.57 -28.46
N LEU A 5 13.92 32.94 -29.22
CA LEU A 5 12.61 32.31 -29.45
C LEU A 5 12.48 32.13 -30.98
N LEU A 6 11.58 31.23 -31.41
CA LEU A 6 11.04 31.00 -32.79
C LEU A 6 11.87 29.99 -33.64
N LEU A 7 11.30 28.99 -34.32
CA LEU A 7 10.03 28.88 -35.08
C LEU A 7 9.45 27.44 -35.14
N GLN A 8 8.13 27.38 -35.40
CA GLN A 8 7.22 26.23 -35.63
C GLN A 8 7.43 25.55 -37.01
N GLU A 9 7.42 24.19 -37.09
CA GLU A 9 6.41 23.27 -37.72
C GLU A 9 6.47 23.09 -39.27
N PRO A 10 5.85 22.06 -39.91
CA PRO A 10 5.45 20.68 -39.51
C PRO A 10 5.74 19.57 -40.58
N ASP A 11 5.20 18.36 -40.33
CA ASP A 11 4.92 17.21 -41.22
C ASP A 11 6.02 16.15 -41.44
N THR A 12 5.78 14.82 -41.49
CA THR A 12 4.74 13.87 -41.04
C THR A 12 5.33 12.45 -41.26
N LEU A 13 4.77 11.47 -40.56
CA LEU A 13 4.63 10.03 -40.93
C LEU A 13 5.76 9.01 -40.65
N ASN A 14 5.32 7.99 -39.91
CA ASN A 14 5.72 6.58 -39.90
C ASN A 14 7.03 6.19 -39.19
N ARG A 15 6.90 5.94 -37.88
CA ARG A 15 7.58 4.80 -37.24
C ARG A 15 6.61 4.09 -36.29
N PRO A 16 6.56 2.74 -36.29
CA PRO A 16 5.67 1.98 -35.41
C PRO A 16 6.17 2.07 -33.96
N PRO A 17 5.30 1.98 -32.94
CA PRO A 17 5.75 1.81 -31.57
C PRO A 17 6.14 0.33 -31.36
N SER A 18 7.33 -0.04 -31.83
CA SER A 18 8.13 -1.11 -31.22
C SER A 18 9.18 -0.45 -30.34
N GLN A 19 8.73 0.11 -29.22
CA GLN A 19 9.57 0.28 -28.04
C GLN A 19 9.01 -0.77 -27.09
N ALA A 20 9.63 -1.97 -27.03
CA ALA A 20 10.74 -2.17 -26.10
C ALA A 20 10.43 -1.40 -24.82
N VAL A 21 9.37 -1.85 -24.13
CA VAL A 21 9.34 -1.80 -22.67
C VAL A 21 10.71 -2.36 -22.29
N GLU A 22 11.55 -1.55 -21.66
CA GLU A 22 12.76 -2.05 -21.03
C GLU A 22 12.33 -3.32 -20.30
N GLU A 23 12.81 -4.47 -20.78
CA GLU A 23 12.84 -5.67 -19.97
C GLU A 23 13.66 -5.23 -18.76
N GLU A 24 12.99 -4.71 -17.74
CA GLU A 24 13.42 -4.96 -16.38
C GLU A 24 13.52 -6.48 -16.36
N GLU A 25 14.75 -6.97 -16.55
CA GLU A 25 15.15 -8.28 -16.09
C GLU A 25 14.39 -8.44 -14.78
N ILE A 26 13.49 -9.41 -14.72
CA ILE A 26 13.04 -9.93 -13.44
C ILE A 26 14.35 -10.30 -12.80
N ILE A 27 14.88 -9.40 -11.97
CA ILE A 27 16.16 -9.56 -11.33
C ILE A 27 15.90 -10.78 -10.46
N ILE A 28 16.33 -11.95 -10.94
CA ILE A 28 16.60 -13.09 -10.10
C ILE A 28 17.74 -12.54 -9.26
N GLY A 29 17.38 -11.87 -8.16
CA GLY A 29 18.28 -11.10 -7.31
C GLY A 29 19.57 -11.87 -7.25
N GLU A 30 20.68 -11.25 -7.66
CA GLU A 30 21.97 -11.65 -7.11
C GLU A 30 21.69 -11.77 -5.62
N ALA A 31 21.56 -13.01 -5.12
CA ALA A 31 21.23 -13.22 -3.74
C ALA A 31 22.28 -12.40 -2.99
N GLU A 32 21.85 -11.41 -2.21
CA GLU A 32 22.77 -10.72 -1.32
C GLU A 32 23.48 -11.86 -0.57
N LEU A 33 24.75 -12.07 -0.88
CA LEU A 33 25.54 -13.19 -0.35
C LEU A 33 25.83 -12.99 1.15
N GLN A 34 25.09 -12.07 1.79
CA GLN A 34 25.23 -11.59 3.14
C GLN A 34 23.86 -11.57 3.80
N ILE A 35 23.84 -11.83 5.11
CA ILE A 35 22.65 -11.64 5.93
C ILE A 35 22.84 -10.29 6.63
N THR A 36 22.15 -9.26 6.15
CA THR A 36 22.33 -7.84 6.55
C THR A 36 21.17 -7.32 7.41
N ASP A 37 19.93 -7.73 7.11
CA ASP A 37 18.71 -7.26 7.79
C ASP A 37 18.14 -8.25 8.83
N PHE A 38 19.02 -8.95 9.55
CA PHE A 38 18.60 -9.84 10.65
C PHE A 38 18.04 -9.05 11.83
N LYS A 39 17.12 -9.67 12.57
CA LYS A 39 16.61 -9.15 13.84
C LYS A 39 16.90 -10.16 14.94
N ARG A 40 17.40 -9.68 16.08
CA ARG A 40 17.47 -10.53 17.28
C ARG A 40 16.03 -10.82 17.74
N PRO A 41 15.63 -12.09 17.83
CA PRO A 41 14.29 -12.41 18.32
C PRO A 41 14.14 -11.87 19.74
N LEU A 42 12.97 -11.30 20.07
CA LEU A 42 12.67 -10.96 21.45
C LEU A 42 12.39 -12.27 22.18
N TYR A 43 13.27 -12.70 23.08
CA TYR A 43 13.01 -13.85 23.93
C TYR A 43 12.64 -13.36 25.32
N PHE A 44 11.51 -13.84 25.82
CA PHE A 44 11.03 -13.49 27.13
C PHE A 44 11.82 -14.24 28.20
N TYR A 45 12.97 -13.68 28.60
CA TYR A 45 13.78 -14.19 29.70
C TYR A 45 13.77 -13.23 30.88
N MET A 46 13.30 -13.75 32.00
CA MET A 46 13.35 -13.08 33.30
C MET A 46 14.41 -13.80 34.15
N PRO A 47 15.58 -13.19 34.38
CA PRO A 47 16.68 -13.86 35.06
C PRO A 47 16.30 -14.24 36.50
N ASP A 48 16.71 -15.43 36.91
CA ASP A 48 16.52 -15.85 38.29
C ASP A 48 17.59 -15.21 39.18
N MET A 49 17.18 -14.20 39.96
CA MET A 49 18.07 -13.42 40.82
C MET A 49 18.02 -13.84 42.30
N ARG A 50 17.55 -15.05 42.62
CA ARG A 50 17.48 -15.54 44.02
C ARG A 50 18.83 -15.48 44.75
N ASP A 51 19.95 -15.62 44.03
CA ASP A 51 21.29 -15.50 44.61
C ASP A 51 21.60 -14.09 45.16
N LEU A 52 20.97 -13.04 44.59
CA LEU A 52 21.12 -11.67 45.09
C LEU A 52 20.26 -11.39 46.31
N VAL A 53 19.13 -12.09 46.43
CA VAL A 53 18.17 -11.91 47.53
C VAL A 53 17.55 -13.27 47.91
N PRO A 54 18.19 -14.01 48.84
CA PRO A 54 17.81 -15.38 49.17
C PRO A 54 16.36 -15.56 49.64
N ASP A 55 15.82 -14.58 50.39
CA ASP A 55 14.47 -14.62 50.97
C ASP A 55 13.35 -14.25 49.97
N TRP A 56 13.64 -14.18 48.67
CA TRP A 56 12.67 -13.82 47.63
C TRP A 56 12.09 -15.03 46.89
N ALA A 57 12.28 -16.25 47.43
CA ALA A 57 11.83 -17.49 46.81
C ALA A 57 10.33 -17.51 46.44
N ASP A 58 9.46 -16.94 47.28
CA ASP A 58 8.01 -16.92 47.08
C ASP A 58 7.58 -16.03 45.91
N VAL A 59 8.26 -14.88 45.73
CA VAL A 59 8.04 -13.98 44.58
C VAL A 59 8.46 -14.67 43.29
N MET A 60 9.50 -15.49 43.40
CA MET A 60 10.11 -16.15 42.26
C MET A 60 9.34 -17.41 41.83
N SER A 61 8.33 -17.82 42.59
CA SER A 61 7.41 -18.92 42.30
C SER A 61 5.96 -18.47 42.05
N LEU A 62 5.70 -17.15 42.03
CA LEU A 62 4.35 -16.60 41.88
C LEU A 62 3.67 -17.08 40.60
N ARG A 63 2.44 -17.58 40.76
CA ARG A 63 1.54 -17.87 39.65
C ARG A 63 0.88 -16.58 39.17
N PHE A 64 0.44 -16.59 37.91
CA PHE A 64 -0.26 -15.48 37.28
C PHE A 64 -1.47 -15.00 38.12
N GLU A 65 -2.27 -15.94 38.63
CA GLU A 65 -3.48 -15.67 39.44
C GLU A 65 -3.17 -14.97 40.77
N ASP A 66 -2.08 -15.35 41.43
CA ASP A 66 -1.63 -14.78 42.69
C ASP A 66 -1.13 -13.33 42.49
N SER A 67 -0.46 -13.08 41.36
CA SER A 67 0.03 -11.75 40.97
C SER A 67 -1.11 -10.78 40.66
N LEU A 68 -2.14 -11.26 39.96
CA LEU A 68 -3.31 -10.45 39.59
C LEU A 68 -4.20 -10.12 40.80
N ARG A 69 -4.41 -11.09 41.71
CA ARG A 69 -5.18 -10.89 42.94
C ARG A 69 -4.53 -9.84 43.83
N PHE A 70 -3.20 -9.83 43.91
CA PHE A 70 -2.47 -8.83 44.67
C PHE A 70 -2.58 -7.43 44.05
N PHE A 71 -2.38 -7.29 42.74
CA PHE A 71 -2.49 -5.99 42.06
C PHE A 71 -3.83 -5.29 42.35
N ASN A 72 -4.92 -6.06 42.33
CA ASN A 72 -6.27 -5.53 42.58
C ASN A 72 -6.52 -5.09 44.04
N THR A 73 -5.73 -5.59 45.00
CA THR A 73 -5.86 -5.23 46.42
C THR A 73 -4.74 -4.30 46.91
N PHE A 74 -3.70 -4.09 46.09
CA PHE A 74 -2.58 -3.24 46.42
C PHE A 74 -3.01 -1.79 46.57
N ARG A 75 -2.64 -1.19 47.71
CA ARG A 75 -2.86 0.21 48.02
C ARG A 75 -1.52 0.82 48.42
N LEU A 76 -1.15 1.93 47.78
CA LEU A 76 -0.04 2.75 48.24
C LEU A 76 -0.30 3.20 49.69
N PRO A 77 0.67 3.09 50.62
CA PRO A 77 0.56 3.65 51.93
C PRO A 77 0.51 5.17 51.78
N PRO A 78 -0.21 5.88 52.66
CA PRO A 78 -0.32 7.32 52.58
C PRO A 78 1.08 7.97 52.66
N LYS A 79 1.39 8.85 51.69
CA LYS A 79 2.64 9.64 51.71
C LYS A 79 2.79 10.36 53.06
N PRO A 80 3.99 10.44 53.65
CA PRO A 80 4.19 11.14 54.91
C PRO A 80 3.72 12.60 54.78
N LYS A 81 2.73 13.00 55.58
CA LYS A 81 2.23 14.38 55.61
C LYS A 81 3.31 15.28 56.23
N LYS A 82 3.93 16.16 55.43
CA LYS A 82 4.71 17.29 55.96
C LYS A 82 3.74 18.33 56.56
N ARG A 83 3.56 18.35 57.88
CA ARG A 83 3.06 19.54 58.62
C ARG A 83 3.42 19.44 60.11
N GLY A 84 4.24 20.37 60.59
CA GLY A 84 4.39 20.73 62.01
C GLY A 84 5.25 19.79 62.86
N TRP A 85 5.81 20.36 63.94
CA TRP A 85 6.83 19.83 64.87
C TRP A 85 6.46 18.56 65.68
N LEU A 86 5.52 17.75 65.19
CA LEU A 86 5.17 16.42 65.72
C LEU A 86 4.84 15.51 64.52
N SER A 87 5.86 14.97 63.85
CA SER A 87 5.64 14.06 62.73
C SER A 87 5.25 12.66 63.23
N LYS A 88 3.98 12.29 63.11
CA LYS A 88 3.53 10.89 63.07
C LYS A 88 3.62 10.35 61.64
N GLY A 89 4.83 10.31 61.09
CA GLY A 89 5.13 9.58 59.85
C GLY A 89 5.54 8.14 60.17
N PRO A 90 5.38 7.18 59.23
CA PRO A 90 5.88 5.83 59.42
C PRO A 90 7.39 5.87 59.69
N LYS A 91 7.87 4.97 60.55
CA LYS A 91 9.31 4.85 60.84
C LYS A 91 10.05 4.45 59.56
N ARG A 92 11.34 4.80 59.45
CA ARG A 92 12.16 4.44 58.28
C ARG A 92 12.12 2.94 57.97
N GLU A 93 12.12 2.11 59.02
CA GLU A 93 12.01 0.65 58.93
C GLU A 93 10.67 0.19 58.33
N GLU A 94 9.57 0.86 58.67
CA GLU A 94 8.24 0.58 58.11
C GLU A 94 8.17 0.97 56.63
N LEU A 95 8.80 2.09 56.25
CA LEU A 95 8.93 2.49 54.85
C LEU A 95 9.82 1.54 54.05
N GLU A 96 10.95 1.10 54.61
CA GLU A 96 11.85 0.15 53.97
C GLU A 96 11.17 -1.20 53.75
N SER A 97 10.48 -1.72 54.77
CA SER A 97 9.65 -2.92 54.66
C SER A 97 8.59 -2.77 53.56
N TRP A 98 7.94 -1.61 53.48
CA TRP A 98 6.98 -1.33 52.43
C TRP A 98 7.60 -1.32 51.02
N TYR A 99 8.74 -0.65 50.84
CA TYR A 99 9.43 -0.57 49.54
C TYR A 99 9.95 -1.94 49.08
N VAL A 100 10.46 -2.75 50.00
CA VAL A 100 10.83 -4.14 49.73
C VAL A 100 9.62 -4.92 49.23
N GLU A 101 8.48 -4.77 49.91
CA GLU A 101 7.26 -5.47 49.54
C GLU A 101 6.72 -5.01 48.19
N ALA A 102 6.67 -3.70 47.93
CA ALA A 102 6.33 -3.15 46.62
C ALA A 102 7.28 -3.66 45.51
N ALA A 103 8.59 -3.75 45.79
CA ALA A 103 9.56 -4.28 44.84
C ALA A 103 9.27 -5.73 44.46
N LYS A 104 8.98 -6.58 45.46
CA LYS A 104 8.60 -7.98 45.26
C LYS A 104 7.41 -8.10 44.32
N TYR A 105 6.34 -7.37 44.58
CA TYR A 105 5.14 -7.44 43.76
C TYR A 105 5.33 -6.89 42.35
N GLY A 106 6.04 -5.77 42.23
CA GLY A 106 6.41 -5.23 40.92
C GLY A 106 7.21 -6.23 40.09
N VAL A 107 8.21 -6.89 40.70
CA VAL A 107 8.98 -7.96 40.05
C VAL A 107 8.10 -9.15 39.68
N GLY A 108 7.21 -9.58 40.58
CA GLY A 108 6.25 -10.67 40.33
C GLY A 108 5.36 -10.39 39.12
N LEU A 109 4.81 -9.18 39.02
CA LEU A 109 3.99 -8.73 37.89
C LEU A 109 4.76 -8.76 36.57
N VAL A 110 5.98 -8.21 36.55
CA VAL A 110 6.84 -8.22 35.37
C VAL A 110 7.15 -9.66 34.93
N ARG A 111 7.39 -10.57 35.88
CA ARG A 111 7.71 -11.98 35.59
C ARG A 111 6.58 -12.75 34.91
N VAL A 112 5.33 -12.41 35.22
CA VAL A 112 4.16 -13.06 34.62
C VAL A 112 3.64 -12.31 33.38
N GLY A 113 4.40 -11.33 32.87
CA GLY A 113 4.10 -10.59 31.64
C GLY A 113 3.25 -9.33 31.83
N LEU A 114 2.91 -8.96 33.06
CA LEU A 114 2.15 -7.74 33.39
C LEU A 114 3.11 -6.54 33.50
N PHE A 115 3.70 -6.16 32.36
CA PHE A 115 4.77 -5.17 32.33
C PHE A 115 4.30 -3.78 32.75
N LYS A 116 3.09 -3.36 32.36
CA LYS A 116 2.60 -2.00 32.63
C LYS A 116 2.37 -1.81 34.14
N GLU A 117 1.68 -2.77 34.74
CA GLU A 117 1.38 -2.85 36.16
C GLU A 117 2.67 -2.98 36.97
N GLY A 118 3.58 -3.85 36.52
CA GLY A 118 4.90 -3.99 37.11
C GLY A 118 5.73 -2.71 37.06
N ILE A 119 5.74 -1.99 35.93
CA ILE A 119 6.39 -0.68 35.78
C ILE A 119 5.78 0.35 36.73
N GLU A 120 4.45 0.39 36.85
CA GLU A 120 3.76 1.33 37.74
C GLU A 120 4.19 1.13 39.19
N VAL A 121 4.20 -0.13 39.66
CA VAL A 121 4.63 -0.46 41.02
C VAL A 121 6.12 -0.19 41.22
N LEU A 122 6.97 -0.64 40.30
CA LEU A 122 8.43 -0.51 40.42
C LEU A 122 8.91 0.93 40.28
N ARG A 123 8.18 1.81 39.61
CA ARG A 123 8.55 3.23 39.44
C ARG A 123 8.75 3.92 40.79
N GLU A 124 7.80 3.75 41.71
CA GLU A 124 7.88 4.33 43.05
C GLU A 124 9.09 3.76 43.82
N VAL A 125 9.37 2.47 43.63
CA VAL A 125 10.48 1.75 44.28
C VAL A 125 11.83 2.27 43.82
N VAL A 126 12.06 2.36 42.51
CA VAL A 126 13.38 2.71 41.96
C VAL A 126 13.73 4.19 42.09
N GLN A 127 12.72 5.05 42.30
CA GLN A 127 12.90 6.48 42.57
C GLN A 127 13.18 6.79 44.05
N SER A 128 13.10 5.79 44.93
CA SER A 128 13.29 5.97 46.37
C SER A 128 14.72 5.62 46.80
N ASP A 129 15.37 6.53 47.53
CA ASP A 129 16.67 6.28 48.16
C ASP A 129 16.62 5.34 49.38
N ILE A 130 15.40 4.90 49.75
CA ILE A 130 15.16 4.06 50.93
C ILE A 130 15.61 2.61 50.66
N LEU A 131 15.45 2.10 49.43
CA LEU A 131 15.84 0.73 49.09
C LEU A 131 17.33 0.66 48.72
N LYS A 132 18.11 -0.20 49.38
CA LYS A 132 19.56 -0.37 49.13
C LYS A 132 19.94 -1.84 48.97
N GLY A 133 21.13 -2.09 48.40
CA GLY A 133 21.68 -3.44 48.27
C GLY A 133 20.93 -4.33 47.28
N GLY A 134 20.91 -5.65 47.54
CA GLY A 134 20.31 -6.70 46.69
C GLY A 134 18.92 -6.34 46.13
N PRO A 135 17.92 -6.04 46.97
CA PRO A 135 16.57 -5.67 46.53
C PRO A 135 16.53 -4.51 45.53
N SER A 136 17.40 -3.51 45.70
CA SER A 136 17.49 -2.37 44.79
C SER A 136 18.00 -2.79 43.40
N TYR A 137 18.99 -3.67 43.32
CA TYR A 137 19.51 -4.17 42.04
C TYR A 137 18.46 -5.00 41.29
N VAL A 138 17.74 -5.87 42.00
CA VAL A 138 16.66 -6.67 41.43
C VAL A 138 15.55 -5.76 40.89
N ALA A 139 15.04 -4.84 41.71
CA ALA A 139 13.99 -3.91 41.31
C ALA A 139 14.37 -3.09 40.06
N ARG A 140 15.59 -2.53 40.05
CA ARG A 140 16.10 -1.73 38.92
C ARG A 140 16.25 -2.56 37.65
N THR A 141 16.76 -3.79 37.75
CA THR A 141 16.93 -4.66 36.59
C THR A 141 15.58 -5.01 35.97
N TYR A 142 14.63 -5.48 36.77
CA TYR A 142 13.30 -5.82 36.28
C TYR A 142 12.54 -4.61 35.76
N PHE A 143 12.75 -3.42 36.34
CA PHE A 143 12.17 -2.18 35.83
C PHE A 143 12.66 -1.83 34.41
N ILE A 144 13.97 -1.96 34.16
CA ILE A 144 14.53 -1.76 32.81
C ILE A 144 13.97 -2.79 31.84
N LEU A 145 13.99 -4.08 32.20
CA LEU A 145 13.50 -5.16 31.34
C LEU A 145 12.01 -5.02 31.05
N ALA A 146 11.20 -4.61 32.03
CA ALA A 146 9.78 -4.38 31.83
C ALA A 146 9.54 -3.31 30.75
N HIS A 147 10.34 -2.23 30.74
CA HIS A 147 10.27 -1.23 29.68
C HIS A 147 10.62 -1.81 28.30
N VAL A 148 11.65 -2.65 28.21
CA VAL A 148 12.04 -3.34 26.96
C VAL A 148 10.88 -4.22 26.47
N TYR A 149 10.39 -5.11 27.32
CA TYR A 149 9.35 -6.08 26.96
C TYR A 149 7.97 -5.44 26.78
N SER A 150 7.71 -4.25 27.35
CA SER A 150 6.51 -3.45 27.07
C SER A 150 6.58 -2.68 25.74
N GLY A 151 7.67 -2.80 24.98
CA GLY A 151 7.87 -2.09 23.71
C GLY A 151 8.35 -0.64 23.86
N ASN A 152 8.96 -0.27 24.98
CA ASN A 152 9.55 1.05 25.22
C ASN A 152 11.02 0.96 25.68
N PRO A 153 11.93 0.45 24.81
CA PRO A 153 13.33 0.27 25.16
C PRO A 153 14.06 1.60 25.40
N GLU A 154 13.60 2.72 24.82
CA GLU A 154 14.13 4.07 25.04
C GLU A 154 13.99 4.54 26.49
N ALA A 155 12.82 4.28 27.11
CA ALA A 155 12.64 4.53 28.54
C ALA A 155 13.57 3.65 29.38
N GLY A 156 13.66 2.35 29.06
CA GLY A 156 14.58 1.42 29.72
C GLY A 156 16.04 1.88 29.63
N ARG A 157 16.46 2.40 28.46
CA ARG A 157 17.80 2.95 28.22
C ARG A 157 18.09 4.14 29.12
N SER A 158 17.13 5.06 29.20
CA SER A 158 17.25 6.29 29.99
C SER A 158 17.40 5.98 31.47
N TYR A 159 16.52 5.12 32.02
CA TYR A 159 16.62 4.69 33.42
C TYR A 159 17.87 3.85 33.70
N GLY A 160 18.24 2.94 32.80
CA GLY A 160 19.46 2.17 32.95
C GLY A 160 20.71 3.04 33.03
N SER A 161 20.79 4.09 32.20
CA SER A 161 21.89 5.07 32.24
C SER A 161 21.96 5.80 33.59
N ILE A 162 20.81 6.21 34.13
CA ILE A 162 20.71 6.82 35.46
C ILE A 162 21.20 5.83 36.53
N PHE A 163 20.69 4.60 36.52
CA PHE A 163 21.07 3.61 37.52
C PHE A 163 22.55 3.22 37.45
N LEU A 164 23.13 3.14 36.25
CA LEU A 164 24.57 2.88 36.10
C LEU A 164 25.42 4.05 36.62
N SER A 165 24.93 5.30 36.54
CA SER A 165 25.64 6.46 37.09
C SER A 165 25.79 6.38 38.63
N ASP A 166 24.80 5.82 39.34
CA ASP A 166 24.87 5.58 40.79
C ASP A 166 26.01 4.61 41.20
N TYR A 167 26.48 3.83 40.23
CA TYR A 167 27.48 2.77 40.41
C TYR A 167 28.78 3.01 39.66
N TYR A 168 28.95 4.17 39.00
CA TYR A 168 30.07 4.42 38.09
C TYR A 168 31.45 4.14 38.72
N ASN A 169 31.67 4.59 39.96
CA ASN A 169 32.93 4.40 40.69
C ASN A 169 32.93 3.21 41.67
N ARG A 170 31.94 2.32 41.60
CA ARG A 170 31.86 1.17 42.51
C ARG A 170 32.53 -0.05 41.89
N PRO A 171 33.25 -0.88 42.67
CA PRO A 171 33.72 -2.17 42.20
C PRO A 171 32.55 -3.02 41.70
N TRP A 172 32.81 -3.79 40.65
CA TRP A 172 31.82 -4.72 40.10
C TRP A 172 31.34 -5.68 41.19
N ASN A 173 30.04 -5.93 41.21
CA ASN A 173 29.42 -7.03 41.93
C ASN A 173 28.27 -7.58 41.08
N GLU A 174 27.77 -8.76 41.44
CA GLU A 174 26.74 -9.43 40.65
C GLU A 174 25.49 -8.58 40.43
N GLY A 175 25.02 -7.84 41.45
CA GLY A 175 23.84 -6.98 41.34
C GLY A 175 24.02 -5.84 40.34
N ILE A 176 25.19 -5.19 40.35
CA ILE A 176 25.56 -4.19 39.34
C ILE A 176 25.60 -4.85 37.96
N GLY A 177 26.18 -6.06 37.88
CA GLY A 177 26.30 -6.79 36.62
C GLY A 177 24.95 -7.09 35.96
N TRP A 178 23.93 -7.45 36.72
CA TRP A 178 22.58 -7.63 36.17
C TRP A 178 21.95 -6.32 35.66
N VAL A 179 22.17 -5.19 36.35
CA VAL A 179 21.73 -3.87 35.89
C VAL A 179 22.47 -3.47 34.60
N ILE A 180 23.77 -3.76 34.51
CA ILE A 180 24.58 -3.57 33.28
C ILE A 180 23.95 -4.36 32.13
N TRP A 181 23.70 -5.66 32.32
CA TRP A 181 23.13 -6.51 31.27
C TRP A 181 21.77 -6.00 30.80
N ALA A 182 20.84 -5.70 31.71
CA ALA A 182 19.53 -5.19 31.34
C ALA A 182 19.58 -3.80 30.66
N THR A 183 20.53 -2.95 31.07
CA THR A 183 20.77 -1.67 30.39
C THR A 183 21.32 -1.90 28.97
N GLY A 184 22.18 -2.91 28.79
CA GLY A 184 22.62 -3.36 27.47
C GLY A 184 21.45 -3.82 26.59
N GLU A 185 20.53 -4.61 27.14
CA GLU A 185 19.33 -5.06 26.41
C GLU A 185 18.47 -3.87 25.99
N ALA A 186 18.27 -2.90 26.87
CA ALA A 186 17.52 -1.69 26.55
C ALA A 186 18.19 -0.85 25.45
N ASN A 187 19.51 -0.68 25.48
CA ASN A 187 20.25 0.01 24.41
C ASN A 187 20.15 -0.76 23.09
N PHE A 188 20.26 -2.09 23.13
CA PHE A 188 20.18 -2.94 21.94
C PHE A 188 18.83 -2.79 21.24
N TYR A 189 17.72 -2.96 21.97
CA TYR A 189 16.37 -2.84 21.40
C TYR A 189 16.00 -1.39 21.04
N ALA A 190 16.65 -0.40 21.64
CA ALA A 190 16.59 1.01 21.23
C ALA A 190 17.48 1.32 20.01
N LYS A 191 18.16 0.33 19.43
CA LYS A 191 19.06 0.43 18.27
C LYS A 191 20.35 1.24 18.51
N HIS A 192 20.78 1.39 19.76
CA HIS A 192 22.06 2.01 20.15
C HIS A 192 23.12 0.93 20.29
N TRP A 193 23.47 0.26 19.20
CA TRP A 193 24.27 -0.98 19.23
C TRP A 193 25.69 -0.78 19.75
N LEU A 194 26.36 0.33 19.38
CA LEU A 194 27.71 0.63 19.86
C LEU A 194 27.72 0.89 21.39
N GLN A 195 26.73 1.63 21.89
CA GLN A 195 26.57 1.87 23.31
C GLN A 195 26.24 0.56 24.04
N ALA A 196 25.31 -0.24 23.51
CA ALA A 196 24.95 -1.55 24.06
C ALA A 196 26.19 -2.47 24.16
N GLU A 197 27.00 -2.56 23.10
CA GLU A 197 28.25 -3.31 23.07
C GLU A 197 29.17 -2.88 24.22
N SER A 198 29.43 -1.57 24.35
CA SER A 198 30.31 -1.04 25.40
C SER A 198 29.83 -1.41 26.82
N ILE A 199 28.51 -1.41 27.03
CA ILE A 199 27.89 -1.76 28.30
C ILE A 199 28.04 -3.26 28.56
N TYR A 200 27.75 -4.12 27.58
CA TYR A 200 27.93 -5.56 27.72
C TYR A 200 29.39 -5.95 27.98
N VAL A 201 30.34 -5.35 27.27
CA VAL A 201 31.78 -5.65 27.39
C VAL A 201 32.29 -5.38 28.80
N ARG A 202 31.70 -4.44 29.54
CA ARG A 202 32.01 -4.26 30.97
C ARG A 202 31.78 -5.54 31.78
N ASN A 203 30.64 -6.19 31.61
CA ASN A 203 30.38 -7.49 32.24
C ASN A 203 31.31 -8.60 31.72
N VAL A 204 31.72 -8.54 30.45
CA VAL A 204 32.65 -9.53 29.88
C VAL A 204 34.03 -9.43 30.52
N ASN A 205 34.48 -8.22 30.84
CA ASN A 205 35.80 -7.95 31.39
C ASN A 205 35.85 -8.07 32.93
N GLU A 206 34.83 -7.57 33.62
CA GLU A 206 34.80 -7.46 35.09
C GLU A 206 34.02 -8.61 35.76
N GLY A 207 33.15 -9.28 35.01
CA GLY A 207 32.18 -10.23 35.56
C GLY A 207 32.78 -11.58 35.94
N THR A 208 32.35 -12.10 37.09
CA THR A 208 32.79 -13.42 37.59
C THR A 208 31.73 -14.51 37.49
N LYS A 209 30.44 -14.16 37.30
CA LYS A 209 29.34 -15.13 37.16
C LYS A 209 29.22 -15.65 35.72
N PRO A 210 29.43 -16.96 35.44
CA PRO A 210 29.50 -17.47 34.07
C PRO A 210 28.26 -17.19 33.21
N LEU A 211 27.05 -17.35 33.77
CA LEU A 211 25.79 -17.08 33.06
C LEU A 211 25.69 -15.62 32.61
N LEU A 212 26.00 -14.68 33.51
CA LEU A 212 25.88 -13.25 33.23
C LEU A 212 26.92 -12.78 32.20
N VAL A 213 28.14 -13.30 32.28
CA VAL A 213 29.17 -13.08 31.26
C VAL A 213 28.71 -13.63 29.91
N ALA A 214 28.13 -14.83 29.88
CA ALA A 214 27.65 -15.45 28.65
C ALA A 214 26.48 -14.69 28.02
N LEU A 215 25.52 -14.22 28.82
CA LEU A 215 24.42 -13.36 28.38
C LEU A 215 24.95 -12.04 27.80
N SER A 216 25.93 -11.43 28.46
CA SER A 216 26.54 -10.18 27.99
C SER A 216 27.34 -10.39 26.70
N ARG A 217 28.07 -11.51 26.57
CA ARG A 217 28.72 -11.89 25.31
C ARG A 217 27.72 -12.09 24.18
N MET A 218 26.60 -12.78 24.45
CA MET A 218 25.54 -12.94 23.45
C MET A 218 24.98 -11.57 23.02
N GLY A 219 24.70 -10.67 23.97
CA GLY A 219 24.27 -9.30 23.68
C GLY A 219 25.29 -8.53 22.82
N ALA A 220 26.57 -8.57 23.18
CA ALA A 220 27.66 -7.96 22.41
C ALA A 220 27.77 -8.56 20.99
N ALA A 221 27.60 -9.88 20.84
CA ALA A 221 27.62 -10.52 19.54
C ALA A 221 26.52 -9.96 18.61
N TRP A 222 25.30 -9.81 19.11
CA TRP A 222 24.21 -9.21 18.33
C TRP A 222 24.45 -7.72 18.01
N CYS A 223 25.08 -6.96 18.92
CA CYS A 223 25.49 -5.58 18.63
C CYS A 223 26.51 -5.52 17.49
N ASN A 224 27.48 -6.44 17.52
CA ASN A 224 28.54 -6.51 16.53
C ASN A 224 28.05 -6.98 15.17
N LEU A 225 27.07 -7.88 15.14
CA LEU A 225 26.36 -8.21 13.91
C LEU A 225 25.75 -6.96 13.27
N HIS A 226 24.93 -6.19 14.00
CA HIS A 226 24.31 -4.96 13.46
C HIS A 226 25.33 -3.88 13.07
N SER A 227 26.53 -3.93 13.64
CA SER A 227 27.63 -3.03 13.33
C SER A 227 28.54 -3.53 12.19
N GLY A 228 28.24 -4.69 11.58
CA GLY A 228 29.05 -5.31 10.53
C GLY A 228 30.39 -5.90 11.00
N LYS A 229 30.63 -5.97 12.31
CA LYS A 229 31.85 -6.53 12.92
C LYS A 229 31.71 -8.07 13.08
N TYR A 230 31.68 -8.78 11.96
CA TYR A 230 31.33 -10.21 11.95
C TYR A 230 32.32 -11.10 12.71
N GLU A 231 33.61 -10.80 12.68
CA GLU A 231 34.62 -11.59 13.42
C GLU A 231 34.43 -11.45 14.94
N ASP A 232 34.22 -10.23 15.45
CA ASP A 232 33.94 -9.99 16.87
C ASP A 232 32.62 -10.65 17.29
N ALA A 233 31.59 -10.55 16.44
CA ALA A 233 30.32 -11.22 16.67
C ALA A 233 30.47 -12.75 16.78
N TYR A 234 31.20 -13.35 15.85
CA TYR A 234 31.48 -14.79 15.84
C TYR A 234 32.22 -15.23 17.12
N ASN A 235 33.24 -14.46 17.54
CA ASN A 235 34.03 -14.75 18.73
C ASN A 235 33.20 -14.64 20.01
N HIS A 236 32.43 -13.57 20.18
CA HIS A 236 31.56 -13.41 21.34
C HIS A 236 30.48 -14.50 21.41
N ALA A 237 29.81 -14.80 20.29
CA ALA A 237 28.78 -15.82 20.23
C ALA A 237 29.31 -17.23 20.53
N SER A 238 30.48 -17.58 19.97
CA SER A 238 31.14 -18.88 20.19
C SER A 238 31.52 -19.09 21.65
N GLN A 239 31.96 -18.03 22.34
CA GLN A 239 32.31 -18.07 23.76
C GLN A 239 31.09 -18.00 24.69
N ALA A 240 29.95 -17.50 24.22
CA ALA A 240 28.70 -17.44 24.98
C ALA A 240 27.98 -18.79 25.02
N ALA A 241 27.82 -19.43 23.86
CA ALA A 241 26.92 -20.58 23.68
C ALA A 241 27.17 -21.78 24.63
N PRO A 242 28.41 -22.16 25.01
CA PRO A 242 28.65 -23.28 25.93
C PRO A 242 28.09 -23.07 27.34
N ASN A 243 27.90 -21.81 27.75
CA ASN A 243 27.46 -21.42 29.09
C ASN A 243 25.97 -21.04 29.14
N LEU A 244 25.24 -21.24 28.04
CA LEU A 244 23.81 -20.93 27.92
C LEU A 244 23.01 -22.21 27.65
N THR A 245 21.71 -22.16 27.93
CA THR A 245 20.78 -23.26 27.67
C THR A 245 19.48 -22.74 27.03
N GLY A 246 18.68 -23.65 26.47
CA GLY A 246 17.37 -23.33 25.87
C GLY A 246 17.42 -22.22 24.83
N VAL A 247 16.45 -21.29 24.90
CA VAL A 247 16.31 -20.16 23.96
C VAL A 247 17.55 -19.27 23.91
N MET A 248 18.22 -19.05 25.05
CA MET A 248 19.44 -18.22 25.11
C MET A 248 20.58 -18.86 24.32
N LYS A 249 20.78 -20.17 24.47
CA LYS A 249 21.78 -20.90 23.67
C LYS A 249 21.47 -20.81 22.19
N ALA A 250 20.20 -20.97 21.81
CA ALA A 250 19.77 -20.85 20.42
C ALA A 250 20.07 -19.45 19.86
N HIS A 251 19.85 -18.37 20.63
CA HIS A 251 20.15 -17.01 20.20
C HIS A 251 21.65 -16.75 20.02
N ALA A 252 22.49 -17.30 20.90
CA ALA A 252 23.94 -17.23 20.74
C ALA A 252 24.40 -18.01 19.51
N LEU A 253 23.90 -19.23 19.32
CA LEU A 253 24.23 -20.05 18.14
C LEU A 253 23.71 -19.42 16.84
N LEU A 254 22.55 -18.79 16.87
CA LEU A 254 22.00 -18.04 15.75
C LEU A 254 22.91 -16.86 15.38
N ALA A 255 23.35 -16.06 16.36
CA ALA A 255 24.30 -14.99 16.12
C ALA A 255 25.63 -15.51 15.55
N LYS A 256 26.12 -16.64 16.10
CA LYS A 256 27.32 -17.31 15.57
C LYS A 256 27.15 -17.69 14.11
N ALA A 257 26.02 -18.30 13.75
CA ALA A 257 25.76 -18.76 12.39
C ALA A 257 25.64 -17.60 11.39
N ILE A 258 24.94 -16.52 11.76
CA ILE A 258 24.84 -15.30 10.94
C ILE A 258 26.22 -14.68 10.72
N ALA A 259 27.04 -14.60 11.77
CA ALA A 259 28.40 -14.10 11.67
C ALA A 259 29.27 -15.00 10.78
N ALA A 260 29.22 -16.32 10.99
CA ALA A 260 29.94 -17.32 10.19
C ALA A 260 29.57 -17.22 8.70
N PHE A 261 28.29 -17.07 8.38
CA PHE A 261 27.81 -16.93 7.00
C PHE A 261 28.40 -15.68 6.33
N ASN A 262 28.32 -14.53 7.00
CA ASN A 262 28.86 -13.26 6.50
C ASN A 262 30.41 -13.27 6.40
N LEU A 263 31.10 -14.15 7.12
CA LEU A 263 32.53 -14.41 6.99
C LEU A 263 32.87 -15.41 5.86
N GLY A 264 31.88 -15.88 5.09
CA GLY A 264 32.06 -16.87 4.03
C GLY A 264 32.16 -18.32 4.53
N LYS A 265 32.00 -18.56 5.84
CA LYS A 265 32.02 -19.91 6.45
C LYS A 265 30.64 -20.57 6.32
N VAL A 266 30.16 -20.73 5.08
CA VAL A 266 28.78 -21.14 4.76
C VAL A 266 28.42 -22.51 5.36
N ASP A 267 29.30 -23.50 5.25
CA ASP A 267 29.04 -24.84 5.81
C ASP A 267 29.01 -24.85 7.34
N GLU A 268 29.86 -24.04 7.98
CA GLU A 268 29.85 -23.89 9.44
C GLU A 268 28.55 -23.22 9.91
N ALA A 269 28.09 -22.20 9.19
CA ALA A 269 26.84 -21.53 9.49
C ALA A 269 25.66 -22.51 9.41
N LEU A 270 25.58 -23.31 8.35
CA LEU A 270 24.54 -24.33 8.18
C LEU A 270 24.58 -25.37 9.30
N ASN A 271 25.76 -25.95 9.58
CA ASN A 271 25.93 -26.94 10.64
C ASN A 271 25.56 -26.38 12.02
N THR A 272 25.92 -25.11 12.28
CA THR A 272 25.57 -24.42 13.52
C THR A 272 24.05 -24.27 13.64
N LEU A 273 23.35 -23.83 12.59
CA LEU A 273 21.90 -23.69 12.59
C LEU A 273 21.18 -25.04 12.76
N LEU A 274 21.62 -26.08 12.05
CA LEU A 274 21.06 -27.43 12.17
C LEU A 274 21.27 -28.05 13.55
N SER A 275 22.29 -27.60 14.31
CA SER A 275 22.51 -28.03 15.69
C SER A 275 21.52 -27.42 16.69
N ILE A 276 20.77 -26.38 16.29
CA ILE A 276 19.77 -25.74 17.14
C ILE A 276 18.47 -26.56 17.07
N GLY A 277 18.17 -27.29 18.14
CA GLY A 277 16.88 -27.97 18.30
C GLY A 277 15.73 -26.99 18.55
N ARG A 278 14.48 -27.49 18.47
CA ARG A 278 13.28 -26.71 18.82
C ARG A 278 13.40 -26.19 20.25
N THR A 279 13.24 -24.88 20.41
CA THR A 279 13.40 -24.18 21.69
C THR A 279 12.09 -24.07 22.47
N GLY A 280 10.95 -24.30 21.80
CA GLY A 280 9.63 -24.05 22.38
C GLY A 280 9.24 -22.58 22.41
N HIS A 281 10.07 -21.71 21.82
CA HIS A 281 9.81 -20.28 21.64
C HIS A 281 9.59 -20.00 20.15
N PRO A 282 8.32 -19.91 19.69
CA PRO A 282 7.99 -19.87 18.26
C PRO A 282 8.73 -18.80 17.44
N PRO A 283 8.93 -17.55 17.94
CA PRO A 283 9.72 -16.56 17.21
C PRO A 283 11.18 -16.97 16.96
N THR A 284 11.80 -17.67 17.91
CA THR A 284 13.18 -18.17 17.74
C THR A 284 13.22 -19.32 16.75
N ASP A 285 12.28 -20.26 16.89
CA ASP A 285 12.23 -21.45 16.04
C ASP A 285 11.97 -21.08 14.57
N ALA A 286 11.09 -20.09 14.31
CA ALA A 286 10.84 -19.54 12.98
C ALA A 286 12.09 -18.87 12.37
N GLU A 287 12.84 -18.10 13.17
CA GLU A 287 14.07 -17.44 12.72
C GLU A 287 15.14 -18.45 12.32
N VAL A 288 15.37 -19.47 13.16
CA VAL A 288 16.33 -20.54 12.86
C VAL A 288 15.97 -21.26 11.56
N LEU A 289 14.72 -21.68 11.39
CA LEU A 289 14.26 -22.36 10.17
C LEU A 289 14.39 -21.47 8.94
N TYR A 290 14.08 -20.17 9.05
CA TYR A 290 14.28 -19.24 7.95
C TYR A 290 15.75 -19.15 7.55
N TYR A 291 16.67 -18.95 8.50
CA TYR A 291 18.09 -18.82 8.14
C TYR A 291 18.67 -20.12 7.60
N ILE A 292 18.16 -21.29 8.02
CA ILE A 292 18.52 -22.56 7.38
C ILE A 292 18.11 -22.52 5.89
N GLY A 293 16.88 -22.11 5.60
CA GLY A 293 16.39 -21.92 4.23
C GLY A 293 17.26 -20.95 3.43
N PHE A 294 17.61 -19.81 4.03
CA PHE A 294 18.48 -18.78 3.45
C PHE A 294 19.87 -19.33 3.09
N VAL A 295 20.48 -20.10 3.99
CA VAL A 295 21.80 -20.68 3.75
C VAL A 295 21.75 -21.74 2.64
N TYR A 296 20.67 -22.55 2.57
CA TYR A 296 20.48 -23.47 1.44
C TYR A 296 20.27 -22.74 0.11
N GLU A 297 19.51 -21.64 0.10
CA GLU A 297 19.31 -20.80 -1.07
C GLU A 297 20.66 -20.24 -1.59
N ALA A 298 21.51 -19.73 -0.69
CA ALA A 298 22.85 -19.26 -1.01
C ALA A 298 23.75 -20.38 -1.58
N LYS A 299 23.57 -21.62 -1.12
CA LYS A 299 24.23 -22.82 -1.66
C LYS A 299 23.65 -23.31 -2.98
N ARG A 300 22.63 -22.62 -3.54
CA ARG A 300 21.86 -23.02 -4.73
C ARG A 300 21.08 -24.33 -4.56
N ASP A 301 20.92 -24.82 -3.33
CA ASP A 301 20.08 -25.97 -3.01
C ASP A 301 18.63 -25.50 -2.78
N LEU A 302 17.97 -25.19 -3.90
CA LEU A 302 16.63 -24.60 -3.88
C LEU A 302 15.58 -25.56 -3.31
N GLN A 303 15.80 -26.88 -3.41
CA GLN A 303 14.87 -27.87 -2.88
C GLN A 303 14.82 -27.80 -1.35
N ASN A 304 15.99 -27.80 -0.69
CA ASN A 304 16.05 -27.66 0.76
C ASN A 304 15.62 -26.25 1.20
N ALA A 305 16.01 -25.21 0.48
CA ALA A 305 15.59 -23.84 0.78
C ALA A 305 14.05 -23.71 0.86
N LEU A 306 13.36 -24.16 -0.20
CA LEU A 306 11.89 -24.17 -0.26
C LEU A 306 11.28 -25.01 0.86
N ALA A 307 11.85 -26.18 1.17
CA ALA A 307 11.34 -27.05 2.24
C ALA A 307 11.40 -26.38 3.62
N TYR A 308 12.47 -25.63 3.91
CA TYR A 308 12.59 -24.90 5.19
C TYR A 308 11.71 -23.65 5.23
N TYR A 309 11.61 -22.88 4.14
CA TYR A 309 10.70 -21.74 4.08
C TYR A 309 9.23 -22.18 4.20
N GLN A 310 8.85 -23.28 3.56
CA GLN A 310 7.51 -23.86 3.69
C GLN A 310 7.20 -24.25 5.14
N LYS A 311 8.15 -24.85 5.87
CA LYS A 311 7.97 -25.11 7.31
C LYS A 311 7.73 -23.83 8.12
N VAL A 312 8.41 -22.73 7.78
CA VAL A 312 8.17 -21.43 8.44
C VAL A 312 6.74 -20.95 8.15
N MET A 313 6.30 -21.04 6.89
CA MET A 313 4.96 -20.63 6.48
C MET A 313 3.84 -21.48 7.10
N GLU A 314 4.08 -22.77 7.32
CA GLU A 314 3.10 -23.71 7.88
C GLU A 314 3.06 -23.67 9.41
N ASP A 315 4.20 -23.83 10.08
CA ASP A 315 4.26 -23.94 11.54
C ASP A 315 4.14 -22.55 12.24
N TYR A 316 4.47 -21.46 11.54
CA TYR A 316 4.57 -20.11 12.12
C TYR A 316 3.84 -19.03 11.29
N ALA A 317 2.73 -19.41 10.63
CA ALA A 317 1.98 -18.61 9.65
C ALA A 317 1.61 -17.17 10.07
N ASN A 318 1.56 -16.85 11.36
CA ASN A 318 1.18 -15.53 11.88
C ASN A 318 2.37 -14.68 12.33
N LEU A 319 3.60 -15.22 12.26
CA LEU A 319 4.81 -14.48 12.64
C LEU A 319 5.37 -13.70 11.46
N PRO A 320 5.99 -12.52 11.69
CA PRO A 320 6.59 -11.71 10.62
C PRO A 320 7.54 -12.52 9.71
N ARG A 321 8.27 -13.49 10.29
CA ARG A 321 9.22 -14.31 9.55
C ARG A 321 8.59 -15.20 8.48
N ALA A 322 7.32 -15.55 8.63
CA ALA A 322 6.60 -16.30 7.61
C ALA A 322 6.28 -15.44 6.37
N GLY A 323 6.17 -14.12 6.53
CA GLY A 323 6.13 -13.17 5.42
C GLY A 323 7.45 -13.16 4.65
N ASP A 324 8.59 -13.02 5.35
CA ASP A 324 9.91 -13.07 4.72
C ASP A 324 10.14 -14.42 4.00
N ALA A 325 9.72 -15.53 4.61
CA ALA A 325 9.84 -16.87 4.03
C ALA A 325 8.99 -17.02 2.76
N ALA A 326 7.76 -16.51 2.78
CA ALA A 326 6.88 -16.51 1.61
C ALA A 326 7.43 -15.63 0.49
N TYR A 327 8.03 -14.47 0.83
CA TYR A 327 8.74 -13.62 -0.13
C TYR A 327 9.82 -14.41 -0.86
N ARG A 328 10.75 -15.03 -0.12
CA ARG A 328 11.82 -15.86 -0.69
C ARG A 328 11.27 -17.05 -1.50
N THR A 329 10.17 -17.66 -1.04
CA THR A 329 9.55 -18.81 -1.69
C THR A 329 9.00 -18.45 -3.07
N TYR A 330 8.21 -17.38 -3.19
CA TYR A 330 7.66 -17.02 -4.50
C TYR A 330 8.74 -16.50 -5.44
N THR A 331 9.78 -15.79 -4.95
CA THR A 331 10.89 -15.33 -5.81
C THR A 331 11.67 -16.52 -6.38
N ILE A 332 11.90 -17.56 -5.59
CA ILE A 332 12.49 -18.82 -6.07
C ILE A 332 11.59 -19.46 -7.14
N TYR A 333 10.28 -19.54 -6.92
CA TYR A 333 9.37 -20.09 -7.92
C TYR A 333 9.35 -19.29 -9.22
N LEU A 334 9.39 -17.95 -9.16
CA LEU A 334 9.50 -17.10 -10.34
C LEU A 334 10.81 -17.34 -11.10
N GLY A 335 11.94 -17.41 -10.39
CA GLY A 335 13.25 -17.72 -11.00
C GLY A 335 13.31 -19.11 -11.63
N LEU A 336 12.47 -20.04 -11.20
CA LEU A 336 12.32 -21.38 -11.79
C LEU A 336 11.27 -21.42 -12.92
N GLY A 337 10.62 -20.31 -13.27
CA GLY A 337 9.52 -20.26 -14.25
C GLY A 337 8.23 -20.94 -13.78
N LYS A 338 8.11 -21.23 -12.47
CA LYS A 338 6.95 -21.90 -11.85
C LYS A 338 5.90 -20.88 -11.41
N GLU A 339 5.31 -20.17 -12.37
CA GLU A 339 4.38 -19.06 -12.12
C GLU A 339 3.14 -19.47 -11.31
N ASN A 340 2.63 -20.69 -11.51
CA ASN A 340 1.42 -21.15 -10.79
C ASN A 340 1.69 -21.40 -9.30
N GLU A 341 2.86 -21.91 -8.96
CA GLU A 341 3.33 -22.09 -7.60
C GLU A 341 3.62 -20.73 -6.96
N ALA A 342 4.29 -19.82 -7.69
CA ALA A 342 4.50 -18.44 -7.25
C ALA A 342 3.17 -17.73 -6.96
N LYS A 343 2.17 -17.86 -7.86
CA LYS A 343 0.82 -17.29 -7.72
C LYS A 343 0.16 -17.73 -6.41
N LYS A 344 0.22 -19.02 -6.07
CA LYS A 344 -0.35 -19.55 -4.81
C LYS A 344 0.29 -18.91 -3.57
N VAL A 345 1.62 -18.79 -3.58
CA VAL A 345 2.37 -18.18 -2.46
C VAL A 345 2.12 -16.67 -2.37
N LEU A 346 2.06 -15.97 -3.50
CA LEU A 346 1.76 -14.55 -3.57
C LEU A 346 0.37 -14.23 -3.00
N ILE A 347 -0.67 -14.99 -3.38
CA ILE A 347 -2.03 -14.84 -2.82
C ILE A 347 -1.98 -15.00 -1.30
N TRP A 348 -1.35 -16.07 -0.81
CA TRP A 348 -1.22 -16.32 0.62
C TRP A 348 -0.48 -15.18 1.35
N PHE A 349 0.57 -14.62 0.74
CA PHE A 349 1.38 -13.54 1.28
C PHE A 349 0.60 -12.23 1.39
N VAL A 350 -0.06 -11.78 0.31
CA VAL A 350 -0.78 -10.50 0.30
C VAL A 350 -2.03 -10.51 1.18
N GLU A 351 -2.62 -11.68 1.42
CA GLU A 351 -3.74 -11.85 2.34
C GLU A 351 -3.31 -11.79 3.82
N ARG A 352 -2.16 -12.36 4.18
CA ARG A 352 -1.71 -12.48 5.57
C ARG A 352 -0.78 -11.37 6.02
N PHE A 353 0.01 -10.80 5.11
CA PHE A 353 1.03 -9.83 5.41
C PHE A 353 0.84 -8.52 4.63
N PRO A 354 -0.33 -7.85 4.71
CA PRO A 354 -0.57 -6.59 4.02
C PRO A 354 0.33 -5.44 4.51
N ASN A 355 0.92 -5.56 5.70
CA ASN A 355 1.85 -4.55 6.23
C ASN A 355 3.33 -4.88 5.97
N HIS A 356 3.62 -5.93 5.19
CA HIS A 356 5.00 -6.27 4.83
C HIS A 356 5.58 -5.20 3.91
N PRO A 357 6.87 -4.83 4.05
CA PRO A 357 7.53 -3.87 3.16
C PRO A 357 7.35 -4.21 1.66
N ASP A 358 7.49 -5.50 1.30
CA ASP A 358 7.29 -5.99 -0.06
C ASP A 358 5.84 -6.29 -0.47
N ALA A 359 4.82 -5.97 0.35
CA ALA A 359 3.42 -6.18 -0.01
C ALA A 359 3.00 -5.49 -1.33
N PRO A 360 3.40 -4.23 -1.62
CA PRO A 360 3.12 -3.59 -2.90
C PRO A 360 3.75 -4.34 -4.08
N ARG A 361 5.01 -4.77 -3.95
CA ARG A 361 5.71 -5.51 -5.00
C ARG A 361 5.04 -6.85 -5.27
N ALA A 362 4.70 -7.60 -4.23
CA ALA A 362 3.97 -8.86 -4.36
C ALA A 362 2.60 -8.69 -5.04
N LEU A 363 1.84 -7.64 -4.70
CA LEU A 363 0.57 -7.33 -5.37
C LEU A 363 0.77 -7.06 -6.86
N TYR A 364 1.77 -6.26 -7.22
CA TYR A 364 2.07 -5.96 -8.62
C TYR A 364 2.49 -7.23 -9.38
N THR A 365 3.41 -8.01 -8.83
CA THR A 365 3.86 -9.27 -9.44
C THR A 365 2.70 -10.26 -9.63
N LEU A 366 1.81 -10.38 -8.63
CA LEU A 366 0.61 -11.21 -8.74
C LEU A 366 -0.31 -10.73 -9.86
N SER A 367 -0.53 -9.41 -9.96
CA SER A 367 -1.30 -8.81 -11.04
C SER A 367 -0.70 -9.08 -12.42
N GLU A 368 0.63 -9.04 -12.57
CA GLU A 368 1.30 -9.34 -13.84
C GLU A 368 1.15 -10.81 -14.24
N ILE A 369 1.31 -11.74 -13.30
CA ILE A 369 1.07 -13.17 -13.57
C ILE A 369 -0.39 -13.38 -14.05
N LEU A 370 -1.36 -12.79 -13.34
CA LEU A 370 -2.77 -12.89 -13.70
C LEU A 370 -3.08 -12.24 -15.06
N TYR A 371 -2.43 -11.11 -15.36
CA TYR A 371 -2.53 -10.45 -16.66
C TYR A 371 -2.05 -11.35 -17.80
N ASN A 372 -0.86 -11.96 -17.64
CA ASN A 372 -0.28 -12.88 -18.63
C ASN A 372 -1.15 -14.12 -18.84
N GLN A 373 -1.82 -14.57 -17.78
CA GLN A 373 -2.80 -15.67 -17.81
C GLN A 373 -4.18 -15.24 -18.34
N LYS A 374 -4.34 -13.97 -18.76
CA LYS A 374 -5.59 -13.36 -19.24
C LYS A 374 -6.71 -13.32 -18.19
N GLU A 375 -6.38 -13.51 -16.92
CA GLU A 375 -7.28 -13.38 -15.76
C GLU A 375 -7.45 -11.89 -15.38
N TYR A 376 -7.87 -11.06 -16.35
CA TYR A 376 -7.85 -9.60 -16.24
C TYR A 376 -8.66 -9.04 -15.06
N ARG A 377 -9.78 -9.68 -14.69
CA ARG A 377 -10.60 -9.23 -13.55
C ARG A 377 -9.87 -9.38 -12.21
N GLU A 378 -9.20 -10.51 -12.01
CA GLU A 378 -8.39 -10.73 -10.81
C GLU A 378 -7.13 -9.87 -10.83
N ALA A 379 -6.47 -9.72 -11.99
CA ALA A 379 -5.32 -8.82 -12.13
C ALA A 379 -5.69 -7.39 -11.71
N LEU A 380 -6.85 -6.90 -12.17
CA LEU A 380 -7.37 -5.58 -11.82
C LEU A 380 -7.65 -5.48 -10.32
N LYS A 381 -8.29 -6.47 -9.70
CA LYS A 381 -8.56 -6.50 -8.25
C LYS A 381 -7.29 -6.24 -7.41
N TYR A 382 -6.18 -6.91 -7.73
CA TYR A 382 -4.92 -6.72 -6.98
C TYR A 382 -4.21 -5.40 -7.32
N LEU A 383 -4.30 -4.91 -8.56
CA LEU A 383 -3.81 -3.56 -8.91
C LEU A 383 -4.56 -2.48 -8.12
N LYS A 384 -5.89 -2.60 -8.01
CA LYS A 384 -6.73 -1.73 -7.19
C LYS A 384 -6.30 -1.77 -5.73
N GLN A 385 -6.04 -2.95 -5.19
CA GLN A 385 -5.56 -3.08 -3.82
C GLN A 385 -4.23 -2.35 -3.63
N LEU A 386 -3.32 -2.44 -4.59
CA LEU A 386 -2.03 -1.75 -4.56
C LEU A 386 -2.22 -0.23 -4.51
N TYR A 387 -2.86 0.37 -5.52
CA TYR A 387 -2.94 1.83 -5.57
C TYR A 387 -3.91 2.43 -4.53
N ASN A 388 -4.87 1.67 -3.99
CA ASN A 388 -5.75 2.17 -2.92
C ASN A 388 -5.12 2.08 -1.53
N ASN A 389 -4.39 1.00 -1.24
CA ASN A 389 -3.88 0.75 0.11
C ASN A 389 -2.44 1.24 0.30
N TYR A 390 -1.69 1.46 -0.78
CA TYR A 390 -0.28 1.87 -0.72
C TYR A 390 -0.01 3.13 -1.58
N PRO A 391 -0.67 4.27 -1.28
CA PRO A 391 -0.56 5.50 -2.08
C PRO A 391 0.83 6.15 -2.03
N THR A 392 1.70 5.74 -1.11
CA THR A 392 3.09 6.24 -0.99
C THR A 392 4.12 5.27 -1.58
N SER A 393 3.69 4.16 -2.18
CA SER A 393 4.57 3.18 -2.82
C SER A 393 5.14 3.75 -4.12
N GLU A 394 6.39 3.41 -4.45
CA GLU A 394 6.99 3.70 -5.77
C GLU A 394 6.20 3.05 -6.93
N LEU A 395 5.49 1.96 -6.63
CA LEU A 395 4.67 1.23 -7.60
C LEU A 395 3.26 1.83 -7.78
N TYR A 396 2.90 2.91 -7.08
CA TYR A 396 1.56 3.50 -7.15
C TYR A 396 1.18 3.90 -8.57
N ASP A 397 2.00 4.72 -9.23
CA ASP A 397 1.71 5.22 -10.58
C ASP A 397 1.78 4.11 -11.63
N ILE A 398 2.76 3.20 -11.48
CA ILE A 398 2.93 2.03 -12.36
C ILE A 398 1.69 1.12 -12.28
N ALA A 399 1.23 0.80 -11.07
CA ALA A 399 0.04 -0.01 -10.88
C ALA A 399 -1.22 0.66 -11.40
N ARG A 400 -1.33 1.99 -11.26
CA ARG A 400 -2.46 2.77 -11.77
C ARG A 400 -2.47 2.81 -13.30
N GLN A 401 -1.31 2.97 -13.94
CA GLN A 401 -1.18 2.89 -15.39
C GLN A 401 -1.49 1.48 -15.90
N ARG A 402 -0.98 0.44 -15.23
CA ARG A 402 -1.29 -0.95 -15.57
C ARG A 402 -2.78 -1.24 -15.41
N ALA A 403 -3.40 -0.73 -14.34
CA ALA A 403 -4.84 -0.86 -14.13
C ALA A 403 -5.64 -0.21 -15.27
N GLN A 404 -5.22 0.96 -15.78
CA GLN A 404 -5.84 1.59 -16.94
C GLN A 404 -5.77 0.69 -18.19
N GLN A 405 -4.65 0.01 -18.44
CA GLN A 405 -4.53 -0.96 -19.53
C GLN A 405 -5.47 -2.16 -19.34
N VAL A 406 -5.57 -2.68 -18.12
CA VAL A 406 -6.47 -3.81 -17.82
C VAL A 406 -7.94 -3.38 -17.94
N TYR A 407 -8.27 -2.17 -17.47
CA TYR A 407 -9.60 -1.58 -17.64
C TYR A 407 -9.95 -1.42 -19.12
N SER A 408 -9.04 -0.97 -19.99
CA SER A 408 -9.35 -0.79 -21.42
C SER A 408 -9.72 -2.11 -22.11
N ILE A 409 -9.08 -3.22 -21.70
CA ILE A 409 -9.42 -4.57 -22.16
C ILE A 409 -10.80 -4.99 -21.65
N LEU A 410 -11.02 -4.90 -20.34
CA LEU A 410 -12.27 -5.35 -19.71
C LEU A 410 -13.47 -4.50 -20.09
N ALA A 411 -13.30 -3.19 -20.23
CA ALA A 411 -14.35 -2.25 -20.59
C ALA A 411 -14.90 -2.50 -22.00
N ARG A 412 -14.11 -3.05 -22.91
CA ARG A 412 -14.56 -3.50 -24.25
C ARG A 412 -15.31 -4.84 -24.20
N GLN A 413 -15.15 -5.63 -23.14
CA GLN A 413 -15.85 -6.91 -22.95
C GLN A 413 -17.15 -6.74 -22.16
N ASP A 414 -17.19 -5.79 -21.21
CA ASP A 414 -18.29 -5.59 -20.29
C ASP A 414 -18.54 -4.10 -20.02
N THR A 415 -19.72 -3.63 -20.41
CA THR A 415 -20.14 -2.24 -20.17
C THR A 415 -20.20 -1.85 -18.69
N ALA A 416 -20.42 -2.79 -17.76
CA ALA A 416 -20.37 -2.49 -16.34
C ALA A 416 -18.97 -2.02 -15.92
N VAL A 417 -17.93 -2.64 -16.48
CA VAL A 417 -16.53 -2.26 -16.24
C VAL A 417 -16.20 -0.92 -16.90
N LEU A 418 -16.80 -0.59 -18.05
CA LEU A 418 -16.63 0.74 -18.64
C LEU A 418 -17.10 1.87 -17.70
N TRP A 419 -18.21 1.68 -16.99
CA TRP A 419 -18.71 2.69 -16.05
C TRP A 419 -17.80 2.84 -14.82
N GLU A 420 -17.20 1.74 -14.38
CA GLU A 420 -16.15 1.79 -13.35
C GLU A 420 -14.91 2.50 -13.89
N PHE A 421 -14.47 2.17 -15.10
CA PHE A 421 -13.30 2.75 -15.73
C PHE A 421 -13.43 4.28 -15.89
N LEU A 422 -14.59 4.76 -16.33
CA LEU A 422 -14.91 6.19 -16.40
C LEU A 422 -14.81 6.88 -15.03
N ARG A 423 -15.22 6.21 -13.95
CA ARG A 423 -15.17 6.80 -12.60
C ARG A 423 -13.74 6.93 -12.09
N GLU A 424 -12.93 5.91 -12.32
CA GLU A 424 -11.53 5.84 -11.87
C GLU A 424 -10.59 6.71 -12.75
N PHE A 425 -10.92 6.84 -14.04
CA PHE A 425 -10.10 7.55 -15.05
C PHE A 425 -10.96 8.43 -15.98
N PRO A 426 -11.62 9.47 -15.45
CA PRO A 426 -12.64 10.24 -16.20
C PRO A 426 -12.13 10.98 -17.44
N ASN A 427 -10.82 11.21 -17.55
CA ASN A 427 -10.20 11.90 -18.68
C ASN A 427 -9.37 10.98 -19.58
N SER A 428 -9.46 9.66 -19.42
CA SER A 428 -8.68 8.71 -20.22
C SER A 428 -9.24 8.61 -21.65
N ASN A 429 -8.37 8.73 -22.65
CA ASN A 429 -8.72 8.47 -24.04
C ASN A 429 -9.20 7.03 -24.24
N ASP A 430 -8.69 6.06 -23.46
CA ASP A 430 -9.12 4.66 -23.56
C ASP A 430 -10.58 4.47 -23.15
N VAL A 431 -11.09 5.29 -22.23
CA VAL A 431 -12.52 5.31 -21.87
C VAL A 431 -13.34 5.82 -23.06
N ALA A 432 -12.90 6.90 -23.71
CA ALA A 432 -13.55 7.44 -24.90
C ALA A 432 -13.59 6.40 -26.04
N GLU A 433 -12.48 5.70 -26.29
CA GLU A 433 -12.37 4.61 -27.26
C GLU A 433 -13.32 3.45 -26.93
N ALA A 434 -13.48 3.09 -25.65
CA ALA A 434 -14.44 2.07 -25.24
C ALA A 434 -15.90 2.51 -25.47
N PHE A 435 -16.23 3.80 -25.28
CA PHE A 435 -17.56 4.31 -25.66
C PHE A 435 -17.81 4.22 -27.16
N LEU A 436 -16.82 4.56 -27.99
CA LEU A 436 -16.92 4.43 -29.45
C LEU A 436 -17.11 2.97 -29.87
N TYR A 437 -16.32 2.06 -29.28
CA TYR A 437 -16.45 0.62 -29.52
C TYR A 437 -17.87 0.11 -29.25
N TRP A 438 -18.42 0.42 -28.07
CA TRP A 438 -19.79 -0.01 -27.73
C TRP A 438 -20.86 0.72 -28.55
N GLY A 439 -20.64 1.99 -28.89
CA GLY A 439 -21.51 2.74 -29.80
C GLY A 439 -21.64 2.05 -31.16
N GLY A 440 -20.50 1.66 -31.76
CA GLY A 440 -20.48 0.90 -33.02
C GLY A 440 -21.09 -0.49 -32.89
N LYS A 441 -20.71 -1.25 -31.86
CA LYS A 441 -21.24 -2.59 -31.60
C LYS A 441 -22.76 -2.60 -31.41
N PHE A 442 -23.32 -1.62 -30.71
CA PHE A 442 -24.76 -1.51 -30.56
C PHE A 442 -25.47 -1.16 -31.87
N LEU A 443 -24.84 -0.42 -32.80
CA LEU A 443 -25.38 -0.22 -34.14
C LEU A 443 -25.41 -1.53 -34.94
N GLU A 444 -24.31 -2.31 -34.89
CA GLU A 444 -24.24 -3.62 -35.56
C GLU A 444 -25.31 -4.59 -35.04
N GLU A 445 -25.62 -4.53 -33.74
CA GLU A 445 -26.69 -5.31 -33.10
C GLU A 445 -28.11 -4.73 -33.35
N GLY A 446 -28.26 -3.62 -34.06
CA GLY A 446 -29.54 -2.95 -34.32
C GLY A 446 -30.15 -2.24 -33.10
N LYS A 447 -29.35 -1.99 -32.06
CA LYS A 447 -29.73 -1.30 -30.83
C LYS A 447 -29.44 0.20 -30.94
N ASP A 448 -30.04 0.84 -31.95
CA ASP A 448 -29.75 2.22 -32.36
C ASP A 448 -29.87 3.26 -31.22
N THR A 449 -30.89 3.14 -30.38
CA THR A 449 -31.08 4.05 -29.24
C THR A 449 -29.94 3.95 -28.22
N LEU A 450 -29.41 2.74 -28.01
CA LEU A 450 -28.30 2.52 -27.09
C LEU A 450 -26.99 3.01 -27.68
N ALA A 451 -26.77 2.75 -28.97
CA ALA A 451 -25.64 3.30 -29.71
C ALA A 451 -25.59 4.84 -29.64
N ALA A 452 -26.72 5.49 -29.91
CA ALA A 452 -26.82 6.96 -29.85
C ALA A 452 -26.51 7.49 -28.45
N ARG A 453 -26.92 6.79 -27.38
CA ARG A 453 -26.57 7.17 -25.99
C ARG A 453 -25.08 7.08 -25.72
N TYR A 454 -24.41 6.02 -26.16
CA TYR A 454 -22.97 5.85 -25.94
C TYR A 454 -22.15 6.88 -26.74
N LEU A 455 -22.49 7.10 -28.00
CA LEU A 455 -21.87 8.13 -28.85
C LEU A 455 -22.14 9.55 -28.32
N TYR A 456 -23.34 9.82 -27.81
CA TYR A 456 -23.66 11.09 -27.16
C TYR A 456 -22.79 11.32 -25.94
N ARG A 457 -22.67 10.33 -25.05
CA ARG A 457 -21.83 10.46 -23.84
C ARG A 457 -20.37 10.64 -24.20
N MET A 458 -19.85 9.87 -25.16
CA MET A 458 -18.49 10.04 -25.67
C MET A 458 -18.23 11.49 -26.09
N GLY A 459 -19.10 12.04 -26.94
CA GLY A 459 -18.89 13.37 -27.48
C GLY A 459 -19.20 14.52 -26.52
N VAL A 460 -19.89 14.29 -25.39
CA VAL A 460 -20.09 15.31 -24.35
C VAL A 460 -19.05 15.23 -23.25
N GLU A 461 -18.69 14.03 -22.80
CA GLU A 461 -17.80 13.80 -21.65
C GLU A 461 -16.32 13.90 -22.03
N PHE A 462 -15.96 13.68 -23.31
CA PHE A 462 -14.58 13.74 -23.79
C PHE A 462 -14.38 14.84 -24.85
N PRO A 463 -14.60 16.13 -24.51
CA PRO A 463 -14.66 17.18 -25.51
C PRO A 463 -13.35 17.53 -26.21
N LYS A 464 -12.23 17.01 -25.71
CA LYS A 464 -10.92 17.16 -26.35
C LYS A 464 -10.56 15.99 -27.27
N HIS A 465 -11.34 14.91 -27.27
CA HIS A 465 -11.05 13.75 -28.10
C HIS A 465 -11.32 14.07 -29.58
N PRO A 466 -10.42 13.69 -30.52
CA PRO A 466 -10.56 14.04 -31.94
C PRO A 466 -11.90 13.62 -32.56
N GLN A 467 -12.45 12.47 -32.14
CA GLN A 467 -13.71 11.93 -32.65
C GLN A 467 -14.97 12.40 -31.91
N ALA A 468 -14.83 13.23 -30.87
CA ALA A 468 -15.95 13.71 -30.07
C ALA A 468 -17.05 14.46 -30.87
N PRO A 469 -16.72 15.39 -31.79
CA PRO A 469 -17.75 16.03 -32.62
C PRO A 469 -18.42 15.05 -33.59
N ASP A 470 -17.67 14.13 -34.21
CA ASP A 470 -18.23 13.12 -35.12
C ASP A 470 -19.16 12.15 -34.37
N ALA A 471 -18.82 11.78 -33.12
CA ALA A 471 -19.67 10.96 -32.27
C ALA A 471 -21.00 11.66 -31.92
N LEU A 472 -20.98 12.96 -31.58
CA LEU A 472 -22.24 13.70 -31.36
C LEU A 472 -23.06 13.86 -32.64
N LEU A 473 -22.42 14.15 -33.77
CA LEU A 473 -23.13 14.24 -35.05
C LEU A 473 -23.81 12.91 -35.38
N SER A 474 -23.10 11.80 -35.20
CA SER A 474 -23.62 10.44 -35.42
C SER A 474 -24.78 10.11 -34.47
N ALA A 475 -24.63 10.40 -33.17
CA ALA A 475 -25.70 10.23 -32.18
C ALA A 475 -26.96 11.03 -32.55
N GLY A 476 -26.79 12.30 -32.93
CA GLY A 476 -27.88 13.16 -33.36
C GLY A 476 -28.59 12.62 -34.61
N LYS A 477 -27.84 12.14 -35.60
CA LYS A 477 -28.39 11.53 -36.83
C LYS A 477 -29.17 10.25 -36.53
N ILE A 478 -28.68 9.41 -35.62
CA ILE A 478 -29.40 8.21 -35.20
C ILE A 478 -30.74 8.59 -34.55
N TYR A 479 -30.74 9.50 -33.57
CA TYR A 479 -31.99 9.99 -32.96
C TYR A 479 -32.94 10.63 -33.98
N PHE A 480 -32.38 11.38 -34.93
CA PHE A 480 -33.15 12.01 -36.01
C PHE A 480 -33.85 10.97 -36.89
N ASN A 481 -33.14 9.92 -37.31
CA ASN A 481 -33.69 8.84 -38.14
C ASN A 481 -34.77 8.05 -37.38
N LEU A 482 -34.61 7.88 -36.07
CA LEU A 482 -35.60 7.28 -35.17
C LEU A 482 -36.79 8.22 -34.88
N LYS A 483 -36.82 9.43 -35.44
CA LYS A 483 -37.83 10.48 -35.19
C LYS A 483 -37.92 10.89 -33.72
N MET A 484 -36.86 10.68 -32.94
CA MET A 484 -36.72 11.13 -31.56
C MET A 484 -36.28 12.60 -31.56
N TRP A 485 -37.17 13.48 -32.03
CA TRP A 485 -36.86 14.88 -32.32
C TRP A 485 -36.31 15.64 -31.12
N SER A 486 -36.79 15.33 -29.91
CA SER A 486 -36.31 15.94 -28.66
C SER A 486 -34.84 15.63 -28.40
N ASP A 487 -34.45 14.36 -28.48
CA ASP A 487 -33.08 13.91 -28.25
C ASP A 487 -32.14 14.34 -29.36
N ALA A 488 -32.61 14.31 -30.62
CA ALA A 488 -31.89 14.84 -31.77
C ALA A 488 -31.57 16.34 -31.60
N ALA A 489 -32.59 17.16 -31.29
CA ALA A 489 -32.40 18.59 -31.07
C ALA A 489 -31.45 18.88 -29.89
N GLN A 490 -31.56 18.15 -28.79
CA GLN A 490 -30.64 18.31 -27.65
C GLN A 490 -29.19 17.95 -28.05
N THR A 491 -29.02 16.85 -28.77
CA THR A 491 -27.71 16.36 -29.22
C THR A 491 -27.03 17.33 -30.18
N PHE A 492 -27.75 17.78 -31.23
CA PHE A 492 -27.18 18.75 -32.17
C PHE A 492 -26.89 20.10 -31.51
N ARG A 493 -27.69 20.52 -30.53
CA ARG A 493 -27.38 21.72 -29.75
C ARG A 493 -26.08 21.57 -28.96
N LYS A 494 -25.82 20.39 -28.37
CA LYS A 494 -24.54 20.10 -27.73
C LYS A 494 -23.39 20.13 -28.73
N LEU A 495 -23.56 19.54 -29.91
CA LEU A 495 -22.56 19.59 -30.99
C LEU A 495 -22.19 21.04 -31.35
N VAL A 496 -23.18 21.88 -31.62
CA VAL A 496 -22.97 23.28 -32.03
C VAL A 496 -22.30 24.11 -30.92
N ASN A 497 -22.68 23.86 -29.65
CA ASN A 497 -22.15 24.61 -28.52
C ASN A 497 -20.73 24.19 -28.14
N LEU A 498 -20.44 22.89 -28.17
CA LEU A 498 -19.12 22.35 -27.79
C LEU A 498 -18.10 22.45 -28.93
N TYR A 499 -18.56 22.37 -30.19
CA TYR A 499 -17.68 22.29 -31.36
C TYR A 499 -18.07 23.30 -32.45
N PRO A 500 -18.03 24.61 -32.17
CA PRO A 500 -18.45 25.64 -33.12
C PRO A 500 -17.62 25.68 -34.41
N ASN A 501 -16.39 25.17 -34.39
CA ASN A 501 -15.46 25.15 -35.53
C ASN A 501 -15.35 23.77 -36.21
N TYR A 502 -16.18 22.79 -35.83
CA TYR A 502 -16.16 21.48 -36.46
C TYR A 502 -16.60 21.54 -37.93
N LYS A 503 -15.90 20.83 -38.82
CA LYS A 503 -16.11 20.88 -40.28
C LYS A 503 -17.58 20.66 -40.69
N ASN A 504 -18.29 19.77 -40.01
CA ASN A 504 -19.70 19.44 -40.31
C ASN A 504 -20.68 20.06 -39.29
N VAL A 505 -20.27 21.11 -38.56
CA VAL A 505 -21.16 21.77 -37.58
C VAL A 505 -22.40 22.35 -38.24
N ARG A 506 -22.28 22.80 -39.50
CA ARG A 506 -23.39 23.33 -40.31
C ARG A 506 -24.48 22.29 -40.51
N GLU A 507 -24.11 21.07 -40.86
CA GLU A 507 -25.05 19.95 -40.98
C GLU A 507 -25.80 19.73 -39.65
N GLY A 508 -25.09 19.76 -38.53
CA GLY A 508 -25.69 19.70 -37.20
C GLY A 508 -26.70 20.83 -36.92
N LYS A 509 -26.41 22.06 -37.37
CA LYS A 509 -27.35 23.20 -37.21
C LYS A 509 -28.61 23.06 -38.06
N ILE A 510 -28.49 22.55 -39.29
CA ILE A 510 -29.65 22.29 -40.14
C ILE A 510 -30.52 21.19 -39.51
N LEU A 511 -29.92 20.06 -39.12
CA LEU A 511 -30.65 18.96 -38.48
C LEU A 511 -31.25 19.35 -37.12
N LEU A 512 -30.60 20.25 -36.37
CA LEU A 512 -31.19 20.90 -35.19
C LEU A 512 -32.46 21.68 -35.55
N ALA A 513 -32.41 22.53 -36.57
CA ALA A 513 -33.58 23.31 -37.00
C ALA A 513 -34.72 22.39 -37.45
N VAL A 514 -34.43 21.34 -38.22
CA VAL A 514 -35.44 20.36 -38.66
C VAL A 514 -36.06 19.62 -37.48
N SER A 515 -35.25 19.25 -36.48
CA SER A 515 -35.74 18.63 -35.25
C SER A 515 -36.65 19.58 -34.47
N LEU A 516 -36.34 20.89 -34.43
CA LEU A 516 -37.14 21.91 -33.77
C LEU A 516 -38.48 22.18 -34.46
N ILE A 517 -38.52 22.15 -35.81
CA ILE A 517 -39.78 22.24 -36.58
C ILE A 517 -40.72 21.11 -36.19
N ASN A 518 -40.21 19.87 -36.13
CA ASN A 518 -41.00 18.71 -35.73
C ASN A 518 -41.47 18.77 -34.27
N LEU A 519 -40.76 19.51 -33.40
CA LEU A 519 -41.15 19.81 -32.02
C LEU A 519 -42.08 21.04 -31.88
N LYS A 520 -42.54 21.65 -32.98
CA LYS A 520 -43.36 22.88 -32.99
C LYS A 520 -42.63 24.09 -32.37
N LYS A 521 -41.30 24.09 -32.41
CA LYS A 521 -40.42 25.20 -31.95
C LYS A 521 -39.95 26.04 -33.15
N ASP A 522 -40.88 26.37 -34.05
CA ASP A 522 -40.58 26.94 -35.37
C ASP A 522 -39.85 28.28 -35.31
N ALA A 523 -40.18 29.13 -34.33
CA ALA A 523 -39.52 30.43 -34.16
C ALA A 523 -38.02 30.32 -33.80
N GLU A 524 -37.61 29.22 -33.17
CA GLU A 524 -36.19 28.95 -32.91
C GLU A 524 -35.51 28.37 -34.15
N ALA A 525 -36.17 27.44 -34.85
CA ALA A 525 -35.68 26.87 -36.10
C ALA A 525 -35.42 27.97 -37.16
N ILE A 526 -36.35 28.90 -37.33
CA ILE A 526 -36.22 30.03 -38.28
C ILE A 526 -34.99 30.87 -37.95
N ARG A 527 -34.74 31.20 -36.68
CA ARG A 527 -33.57 31.99 -36.28
C ARG A 527 -32.26 31.31 -36.64
N ILE A 528 -32.19 29.98 -36.50
CA ILE A 528 -31.01 29.20 -36.87
C ILE A 528 -30.85 29.20 -38.40
N LEU A 529 -31.91 28.87 -39.13
CA LEU A 529 -31.88 28.76 -40.59
C LEU A 529 -31.59 30.10 -41.28
N GLU A 530 -32.22 31.21 -40.85
CA GLU A 530 -31.94 32.55 -41.41
C GLU A 530 -30.50 32.99 -41.16
N ARG A 531 -29.90 32.58 -40.03
CA ARG A 531 -28.49 32.87 -39.75
C ARG A 531 -27.57 32.07 -40.67
N GLU A 532 -27.85 30.78 -40.87
CA GLU A 532 -27.05 29.94 -41.77
C GLU A 532 -27.21 30.36 -43.24
N LEU A 533 -28.40 30.79 -43.67
CA LEU A 533 -28.67 31.27 -45.03
C LEU A 533 -27.79 32.45 -45.46
N ARG A 534 -27.36 33.29 -44.50
CA ARG A 534 -26.47 34.44 -44.73
C ARG A 534 -25.01 34.03 -44.98
N ASN A 535 -24.67 32.75 -44.82
CA ASN A 535 -23.33 32.26 -45.07
C ASN A 535 -23.06 32.26 -46.59
N PRO A 536 -21.99 32.94 -47.06
CA PRO A 536 -21.66 32.98 -48.48
C PRO A 536 -21.19 31.62 -49.02
N ASP A 537 -20.64 30.75 -48.16
CA ASP A 537 -20.05 29.47 -48.53
C ASP A 537 -21.08 28.32 -48.57
N LEU A 538 -22.36 28.65 -48.77
CA LEU A 538 -23.41 27.64 -48.98
C LEU A 538 -23.39 27.17 -50.43
N THR A 539 -23.33 25.86 -50.60
CA THR A 539 -23.64 25.24 -51.89
C THR A 539 -25.12 25.48 -52.22
N ASP A 540 -25.46 25.46 -53.52
CA ASP A 540 -26.85 25.61 -53.96
C ASP A 540 -27.76 24.53 -53.36
N ALA A 541 -27.22 23.32 -53.14
CA ALA A 541 -27.95 22.23 -52.49
C ALA A 541 -28.28 22.55 -51.03
N GLU A 542 -27.30 23.01 -50.24
CA GLU A 542 -27.55 23.42 -48.85
C GLU A 542 -28.49 24.63 -48.78
N ARG A 543 -28.35 25.59 -49.70
CA ARG A 543 -29.23 26.76 -49.79
C ARG A 543 -30.67 26.36 -50.10
N ALA A 544 -30.87 25.43 -51.04
CA ALA A 544 -32.19 24.86 -51.36
C ALA A 544 -32.82 24.18 -50.14
N ASP A 545 -32.06 23.36 -49.42
CA ASP A 545 -32.53 22.68 -48.20
C ASP A 545 -32.93 23.68 -47.11
N ILE A 546 -32.11 24.71 -46.86
CA ILE A 546 -32.42 25.77 -45.88
C ILE A 546 -33.71 26.51 -46.27
N TYR A 547 -33.87 26.87 -47.55
CA TYR A 547 -35.10 27.51 -48.04
C TYR A 547 -36.33 26.62 -47.86
N LYS A 548 -36.24 25.33 -48.18
CA LYS A 548 -37.33 24.37 -47.96
C LYS A 548 -37.74 24.34 -46.49
N TYR A 549 -36.78 24.24 -45.57
CA TYR A 549 -37.07 24.18 -44.14
C TYR A 549 -37.57 25.50 -43.56
N LEU A 550 -37.10 26.65 -44.06
CA LEU A 550 -37.68 27.96 -43.72
C LEU A 550 -39.14 28.05 -44.16
N GLY A 551 -39.43 27.61 -45.38
CA GLY A 551 -40.79 27.50 -45.91
C GLY A 551 -41.71 26.68 -45.00
N LEU A 552 -41.27 25.49 -44.61
CA LEU A 552 -41.98 24.61 -43.68
C LEU A 552 -42.20 25.25 -42.30
N ALA A 553 -41.19 25.88 -41.73
CA ALA A 553 -41.30 26.54 -40.42
C ALA A 553 -42.24 27.75 -40.46
N TYR A 554 -42.19 28.56 -41.53
CA TYR A 554 -43.08 29.69 -41.72
C TYR A 554 -44.53 29.27 -42.01
N LYS A 555 -44.73 28.15 -42.72
CA LYS A 555 -46.05 27.51 -42.89
C LYS A 555 -46.62 27.13 -41.52
N ALA A 556 -45.83 26.48 -40.66
CA ALA A 556 -46.26 26.09 -39.32
C ALA A 556 -46.62 27.29 -38.41
N LEU A 557 -45.98 28.45 -38.60
CA LEU A 557 -46.32 29.70 -37.90
C LEU A 557 -47.50 30.48 -38.52
N GLY A 558 -48.12 30.00 -39.60
CA GLY A 558 -49.21 30.68 -40.29
C GLY A 558 -48.79 31.91 -41.11
N LYS A 559 -47.50 32.05 -41.44
CA LYS A 559 -46.98 33.18 -42.25
C LYS A 559 -46.93 32.79 -43.74
N SER A 560 -48.10 32.62 -44.35
CA SER A 560 -48.27 32.06 -45.70
C SER A 560 -47.41 32.72 -46.78
N TYR A 561 -47.34 34.05 -46.80
CA TYR A 561 -46.53 34.80 -47.78
C TYR A 561 -45.04 34.44 -47.71
N LYS A 562 -44.47 34.48 -46.50
CA LYS A 562 -43.06 34.10 -46.29
C LYS A 562 -42.82 32.63 -46.59
N ALA A 563 -43.75 31.77 -46.18
CA ALA A 563 -43.66 30.33 -46.42
C ALA A 563 -43.55 30.03 -47.92
N ARG A 564 -44.43 30.62 -48.74
CA ARG A 564 -44.38 30.45 -50.19
C ARG A 564 -43.13 31.02 -50.82
N ASN A 565 -42.73 32.25 -50.48
CA ASN A 565 -41.51 32.83 -51.05
C ASN A 565 -40.30 31.92 -50.83
N TYR A 566 -40.10 31.38 -49.62
CA TYR A 566 -38.99 30.47 -49.38
C TYR A 566 -39.14 29.11 -50.10
N LEU A 567 -40.35 28.58 -50.24
CA LEU A 567 -40.56 27.34 -50.99
C LEU A 567 -40.31 27.52 -52.49
N GLU A 568 -40.70 28.64 -53.09
CA GLU A 568 -40.40 28.95 -54.48
C GLU A 568 -38.89 29.06 -54.72
N GLU A 569 -38.16 29.75 -53.83
CA GLU A 569 -36.69 29.82 -53.90
C GLU A 569 -36.05 28.43 -53.78
N ALA A 570 -36.56 27.57 -52.89
CA ALA A 570 -36.10 26.19 -52.78
C ALA A 570 -36.35 25.40 -54.07
N LYS A 571 -37.55 25.55 -54.65
CA LYS A 571 -37.97 24.89 -55.89
C LYS A 571 -37.07 25.27 -57.06
N VAL A 572 -36.80 26.56 -57.23
CA VAL A 572 -35.89 27.07 -58.27
C VAL A 572 -34.52 26.42 -58.17
N LEU A 573 -33.95 26.37 -56.96
CA LEU A 573 -32.64 25.74 -56.76
C LEU A 573 -32.66 24.22 -56.96
N TYR A 574 -33.68 23.51 -56.48
CA TYR A 574 -33.79 22.06 -56.71
C TYR A 574 -33.93 21.72 -58.19
N PHE A 575 -34.70 22.52 -58.94
CA PHE A 575 -34.83 22.36 -60.38
C PHE A 575 -33.48 22.57 -61.08
N ALA A 576 -32.74 23.62 -60.72
CA ALA A 576 -31.40 23.89 -61.25
C ALA A 576 -30.40 22.76 -60.93
N LEU A 577 -30.57 22.09 -59.79
CA LEU A 577 -29.76 20.94 -59.38
C LEU A 577 -30.22 19.60 -59.98
N GLY A 578 -31.28 19.58 -60.80
CA GLY A 578 -31.85 18.36 -61.37
C GLY A 578 -32.56 17.44 -60.36
N LYS A 579 -32.88 17.94 -59.16
CA LYS A 579 -33.58 17.20 -58.10
C LYS A 579 -35.11 17.30 -58.27
N LEU A 580 -35.63 16.74 -59.36
CA LEU A 580 -37.06 16.84 -59.72
C LEU A 580 -37.98 16.25 -58.63
N ASP A 581 -37.57 15.16 -57.97
CA ASP A 581 -38.34 14.59 -56.85
C ASP A 581 -38.50 15.56 -55.66
N GLU A 582 -37.53 16.45 -55.41
CA GLU A 582 -37.66 17.46 -54.37
C GLU A 582 -38.52 18.64 -54.83
N VAL A 583 -38.51 18.97 -56.13
CA VAL A 583 -39.43 19.96 -56.71
C VAL A 583 -40.88 19.53 -56.50
N ASP A 584 -41.21 18.29 -56.84
CA ASP A 584 -42.56 17.74 -56.66
C ASP A 584 -43.00 17.75 -55.18
N LYS A 585 -42.09 17.43 -54.25
CA LYS A 585 -42.35 17.51 -52.81
C LYS A 585 -42.64 18.95 -52.37
N VAL A 586 -41.88 19.92 -52.87
CA VAL A 586 -42.08 21.33 -52.55
C VAL A 586 -43.42 21.83 -53.09
N ASP A 587 -43.77 21.49 -54.33
CA ASP A 587 -45.06 21.84 -54.93
C ASP A 587 -46.23 21.32 -54.09
N LYS A 588 -46.16 20.05 -53.68
CA LYS A 588 -47.16 19.45 -52.78
C LYS A 588 -47.25 20.17 -51.43
N ILE A 589 -46.14 20.66 -50.88
CA ILE A 589 -46.16 21.44 -49.62
C ILE A 589 -46.90 22.78 -49.81
N MET A 590 -46.74 23.42 -50.99
CA MET A 590 -47.32 24.72 -51.32
C MET A 590 -48.82 24.69 -51.60
N GLU A 591 -49.38 23.57 -52.06
CA GLU A 591 -50.82 23.41 -52.29
C GLU A 591 -51.66 23.71 -51.03
N ASP A 592 -51.13 23.34 -49.86
CA ASP A 592 -51.80 23.54 -48.56
C ASP A 592 -51.60 24.94 -47.95
N ILE A 593 -50.89 25.83 -48.64
CA ILE A 593 -50.61 27.18 -48.13
C ILE A 593 -51.62 28.14 -48.79
N PRO A 594 -52.35 28.98 -48.04
CA PRO A 594 -53.26 29.97 -48.63
C PRO A 594 -52.54 31.08 -49.39
N TYR A 595 -53.11 31.54 -50.52
CA TYR A 595 -52.59 32.66 -51.33
C TYR A 595 -52.45 33.96 -50.55
#